data_AF-A0A2D6KEZ4-F1
#
_entry.id   AF-A0A2D6KEZ4-F1
#
_cell.length_a   1.000
_cell.length_b   1.000
_cell.length_c   1.000
_cell.angle_alpha   90.00
_cell.angle_beta   90.00
_cell.angle_gamma   90.00
#
_symmetry.space_group_name_H-M   'P 1'
#
loop_
_entity.id
_entity.type
_entity.pdbx_description
1 polymer ?
#
loop_
_entity_poly.entity_id
_entity_poly.type
_entity_poly.pdbx_seq_one_letter_code
_entity_poly.pdbx_strand_id
1 'polypeptide(L)' 'METVTVSKDKLGLVISDVEKLVSHFEDLVEDQEQIIKLRLSDIKTGKIKGVSEEELDKYLEKRGVKVA' A
#
# COMPACT_ATOMS: atom_id res chain seq x y z
N MET A 1 -4.13 23.16 -14.50
CA MET A 1 -4.45 21.81 -15.00
C MET A 1 -3.68 21.63 -16.29
N GLU A 2 -2.67 20.77 -16.30
CA GLU A 2 -1.95 20.43 -17.53
C GLU A 2 -2.85 19.58 -18.41
N THR A 3 -2.92 19.93 -19.70
CA THR A 3 -3.75 19.21 -20.67
C THR A 3 -2.83 18.31 -21.48
N VAL A 4 -2.94 16.99 -21.27
CA VAL A 4 -2.20 16.00 -22.05
C VAL A 4 -2.98 15.71 -23.32
N THR A 5 -2.42 16.06 -24.47
CA THR A 5 -3.03 15.77 -25.78
C THR A 5 -2.68 14.34 -26.19
N VAL A 6 -3.69 13.46 -26.26
CA VAL A 6 -3.53 12.06 -26.67
C VAL A 6 -4.12 11.89 -28.07
N SER A 7 -3.42 11.22 -28.97
CA SER A 7 -3.97 10.89 -30.29
C SER A 7 -5.17 9.95 -30.14
N LYS A 8 -6.24 10.14 -30.94
CA LYS A 8 -7.46 9.32 -30.86
C LYS A 8 -7.18 7.82 -30.87
N ASP A 9 -6.21 7.38 -31.67
CA ASP A 9 -5.86 5.96 -31.82
C ASP A 9 -5.20 5.36 -30.56
N LYS A 10 -4.63 6.21 -29.69
CA LYS A 10 -3.98 5.81 -28.44
C LYS A 10 -4.90 5.97 -27.23
N LEU A 11 -6.05 6.64 -27.39
CA LEU A 11 -6.98 6.87 -26.29
C LEU A 11 -7.50 5.56 -25.70
N GLY A 12 -7.83 4.59 -26.55
CA GLY A 12 -8.28 3.26 -26.09
C GLY A 12 -7.21 2.50 -25.30
N LEU A 13 -5.93 2.65 -25.69
CA LEU A 13 -4.82 2.04 -24.94
C LEU A 13 -4.64 2.68 -23.57
N VAL A 14 -4.69 4.02 -23.50
CA VAL A 14 -4.58 4.75 -22.24
C VAL A 14 -5.70 4.38 -21.28
N ILE A 15 -6.95 4.29 -21.77
CA ILE A 15 -8.09 3.87 -20.94
C ILE A 15 -7.88 2.44 -20.43
N SER A 16 -7.48 1.51 -21.30
CA SER A 16 -7.21 0.12 -20.91
C SER A 16 -6.10 -0.01 -19.87
N ASP A 17 -5.04 0.79 -19.99
CA ASP A 17 -3.94 0.77 -19.01
C ASP A 17 -4.35 1.35 -17.66
N VAL A 18 -5.22 2.37 -17.65
CA VAL A 18 -5.81 2.90 -16.41
C VAL A 18 -6.73 1.88 -15.75
N GLU A 19 -7.57 1.18 -16.52
CA GLU A 19 -8.44 0.13 -16.00
C GLU A 19 -7.64 -1.02 -15.36
N LYS A 20 -6.56 -1.46 -16.01
CA LYS A 20 -5.63 -2.45 -15.42
C LYS A 20 -4.99 -1.94 -14.13
N LEU A 21 -4.58 -0.67 -14.10
CA LEU A 21 -3.99 -0.08 -12.91
C LEU A 21 -4.98 -0.04 -11.75
N VAL A 22 -6.24 0.35 -12.01
CA VAL A 22 -7.30 0.35 -11.00
C VAL A 22 -7.57 -1.07 -10.50
N SER A 23 -7.73 -2.04 -11.41
CA SER A 23 -7.95 -3.44 -11.04
C SER A 23 -6.80 -4.00 -10.19
N HIS A 24 -5.54 -3.74 -10.55
CA HIS A 24 -4.39 -4.17 -9.74
C HIS A 24 -4.37 -3.49 -8.36
N PHE A 25 -4.83 -2.24 -8.26
CA PHE A 25 -4.95 -1.56 -6.96
C PHE A 25 -6.09 -2.14 -6.13
N GLU A 26 -7.23 -2.46 -6.73
CA GLU A 26 -8.37 -3.11 -6.07
C GLU A 26 -7.96 -4.47 -5.51
N ASP A 27 -7.30 -5.31 -6.31
CA ASP A 27 -6.76 -6.62 -5.87
C ASP A 27 -5.81 -6.46 -4.67
N LEU A 28 -4.99 -5.40 -4.68
CA LEU A 28 -4.01 -5.13 -3.63
C LEU A 28 -4.67 -4.59 -2.35
N VAL A 29 -5.80 -3.88 -2.47
CA VAL A 29 -6.57 -3.33 -1.35
C VAL A 29 -7.48 -4.40 -0.72
N GLU A 30 -8.09 -5.28 -1.52
CA GLU A 30 -8.91 -6.39 -1.02
C GLU A 30 -8.11 -7.34 -0.11
N ASP A 31 -6.84 -7.58 -0.44
CA ASP A 31 -5.96 -8.46 0.35
C ASP A 31 -5.46 -7.78 1.64
N GLN A 32 -5.32 -6.44 1.65
CA GLN A 32 -4.84 -5.70 2.83
C GLN A 32 -5.74 -5.89 4.05
N GLU A 33 -7.06 -5.94 3.88
CA GLU A 33 -7.98 -6.13 5.00
C GLU A 33 -7.80 -7.52 5.64
N GLN A 34 -7.61 -8.56 4.82
CA GLN A 34 -7.34 -9.91 5.30
C GLN A 34 -5.97 -9.99 5.99
N ILE A 35 -4.94 -9.38 5.41
CA ILE A 35 -3.60 -9.29 5.99
C ILE A 35 -3.62 -8.59 7.34
N ILE A 36 -4.37 -7.49 7.47
CA ILE A 36 -4.54 -6.75 8.72
C ILE A 36 -5.27 -7.61 9.76
N LYS A 37 -6.36 -8.28 9.39
CA LYS A 37 -7.09 -9.19 10.30
C LYS A 37 -6.20 -10.33 10.79
N LEU A 38 -5.39 -10.93 9.92
CA LEU A 38 -4.43 -11.97 10.26
C LEU A 38 -3.37 -11.45 11.23
N ARG A 39 -2.77 -10.28 10.95
CA ARG A 39 -1.79 -9.64 11.83
C ARG A 39 -2.36 -9.29 13.19
N LEU A 40 -3.57 -8.76 13.25
CA LEU A 40 -4.26 -8.47 14.52
C LEU A 40 -4.52 -9.76 15.32
N SER A 41 -4.88 -10.85 14.64
CA SER A 41 -5.04 -12.16 15.27
C SER A 41 -3.71 -12.69 15.82
N ASP A 42 -2.64 -12.60 15.03
CA ASP A 42 -1.30 -13.04 15.43
C ASP A 42 -0.74 -12.22 16.61
N ILE A 43 -1.06 -10.92 16.69
CA ILE A 43 -0.76 -10.06 17.85
C ILE A 43 -1.58 -10.49 19.08
N LYS A 44 -2.89 -10.69 18.93
CA LYS A 44 -3.78 -11.09 20.05
C LYS A 44 -3.43 -12.46 20.62
N THR A 45 -3.01 -13.38 19.77
CA THR A 45 -2.63 -14.75 20.15
C THR A 45 -1.19 -14.85 20.66
N GLY A 46 -0.43 -13.75 20.67
CA GLY A 46 0.96 -13.72 21.12
C GLY A 46 1.93 -14.48 20.20
N LYS A 47 1.48 -14.82 18.99
CA LYS A 47 2.28 -15.52 17.98
C LYS A 47 3.35 -14.61 17.37
N ILE A 48 3.10 -13.30 17.37
CA ILE A 48 4.10 -12.27 17.06
C ILE A 48 4.48 -11.59 18.37
N LYS A 49 5.76 -11.65 18.75
CA LYS A 49 6.31 -10.81 19.82
C LYS A 49 6.28 -9.37 19.34
N GLY A 50 5.65 -8.48 20.11
CA GLY A 50 5.78 -7.04 19.90
C GLY A 50 7.25 -6.65 19.90
N VAL A 51 7.61 -5.71 19.01
CA VAL A 51 8.92 -5.07 19.03
C VAL A 51 8.96 -4.03 20.15
N SER A 52 10.14 -3.76 20.69
CA SER A 52 10.28 -2.71 21.71
C SER A 52 10.03 -1.33 21.11
N GLU A 53 9.78 -0.34 21.96
CA GLU A 53 9.62 1.06 21.55
C GLU A 53 10.89 1.56 20.83
N GLU A 54 12.08 1.21 21.32
CA GLU A 54 13.36 1.51 20.64
C GLU A 54 13.50 0.87 19.25
N GLU A 55 12.93 -0.31 19.04
CA GLU A 55 12.92 -0.97 17.72
C GLU A 55 11.94 -0.28 16.76
N LEU A 56 10.80 0.19 17.28
CA LEU A 56 9.86 1.00 16.53
C LEU A 56 10.49 2.33 16.10
N ASP A 57 11.19 3.01 17.02
CA ASP A 57 11.84 4.29 16.74
C ASP A 57 12.91 4.14 15.66
N LYS A 58 13.78 3.12 15.76
CA LYS A 58 14.77 2.82 14.71
C LYS A 58 14.14 2.51 13.37
N TYR A 59 12.98 1.83 13.37
CA TYR A 59 12.24 1.54 12.15
C TYR A 59 11.69 2.83 11.51
N LEU A 60 11.15 3.73 12.33
CA LEU A 60 10.59 5.02 11.89
C LEU A 60 11.69 5.97 11.39
N GLU A 61 12.82 6.05 12.08
CA GLU A 61 14.00 6.83 11.64
C GLU A 61 14.52 6.38 10.27
N LYS A 62 14.64 5.05 10.05
CA LYS A 62 15.04 4.50 8.74
C LYS A 62 14.12 4.90 7.59
N ARG A 63 12.86 5.24 7.89
CA ARG A 63 11.88 5.72 6.93
C ARG A 63 11.79 7.25 6.85
N GLY A 64 12.68 7.96 7.54
CA GLY A 64 12.77 9.42 7.52
C GLY A 64 11.77 10.12 8.45
N VAL A 65 11.14 9.40 9.37
CA VAL A 65 10.29 9.99 10.41
C VAL A 65 11.20 10.51 11.52
N LYS A 66 11.01 11.76 11.95
CA LYS A 66 11.68 12.29 13.15
C LYS A 66 10.99 11.73 14.38
N VAL A 67 11.74 10.96 15.16
CA VAL A 67 11.31 10.40 16.44
C VAL A 67 12.01 11.18 17.56
N ALA A 68 11.37 11.31 18.72
CA ALA A 68 11.70 12.29 19.77
C ALA A 68 12.77 11.81 20.76
#